data_AF-A0A967YZI5-F1
#
_entry.id   AF-A0A967YZI5-F1
#
_cell.length_a   1.000
_cell.length_b   1.000
_cell.length_c   1.000
_cell.angle_alpha   90.00
_cell.angle_beta   90.00
_cell.angle_gamma   90.00
#
_symmetry.space_group_name_H-M   'P 1'
#
loop_
_entity.id
_entity.type
_entity.pdbx_description
1 polymer ?
#
loop_
_entity_poly.entity_id
_entity_poly.type
_entity_poly.pdbx_seq_one_letter_code
_entity_poly.pdbx_strand_id
1 'polypeptide(L)'
;MLIAFLLNSSLALAQTKNGFDLSGSLIPPDEILAGGPPRDGIPAIDNPKFVSPSEADFLQPEDRVLGIDRNGVAKAYPIKIVNWHEIINDRFGDEAVVVTYCPLCGSGVAFSAEINAKATTFGVSGLLYNNDVLLYDRRTKSLWSQLMGKAVTGPLKAEEL
;
A
#
# COMPACT_ATOMS: atom_id res chain seq x y z
N MET A 1 -11.54 -34.64 -43.78
CA MET A 1 -12.08 -33.45 -43.11
C MET A 1 -11.15 -33.13 -41.94
N LEU A 2 -10.15 -32.28 -42.18
CA LEU A 2 -9.11 -31.96 -41.20
C LEU A 2 -9.50 -30.63 -40.55
N ILE A 3 -9.94 -30.66 -39.29
CA ILE A 3 -10.30 -29.46 -38.54
C ILE A 3 -9.00 -28.83 -38.04
N ALA A 4 -8.61 -27.70 -38.61
CA ALA A 4 -7.51 -26.88 -38.12
C ALA A 4 -7.95 -26.16 -36.84
N PHE A 5 -7.33 -26.49 -35.71
CA PHE A 5 -7.42 -25.71 -34.48
C PHE A 5 -6.56 -24.45 -34.65
N LEU A 6 -7.22 -23.31 -34.89
CA LEU A 6 -6.57 -22.00 -34.79
C LEU A 6 -6.39 -21.68 -33.29
N LEU A 7 -5.17 -21.87 -32.80
CA LEU A 7 -4.73 -21.30 -31.52
C LEU A 7 -4.66 -19.78 -31.68
N ASN A 8 -5.73 -19.09 -31.29
CA ASN A 8 -5.72 -17.65 -31.06
C ASN A 8 -4.83 -17.38 -29.84
N SER A 9 -3.54 -17.20 -30.10
CA SER A 9 -2.61 -16.61 -29.14
C SER A 9 -2.84 -15.10 -29.17
N SER A 10 -3.79 -14.63 -28.37
CA SER A 10 -3.84 -13.21 -28.03
C SER A 10 -2.55 -12.89 -27.27
N LEU A 11 -1.68 -12.10 -27.89
CA LEU A 11 -0.69 -11.33 -27.14
C LEU A 11 -1.49 -10.47 -26.16
N ALA A 12 -1.56 -10.88 -24.90
CA ALA A 12 -2.07 -10.02 -23.85
C ALA A 12 -1.16 -8.79 -23.84
N LEU A 13 -1.62 -7.69 -24.41
CA LEU A 13 -0.93 -6.42 -24.29
C LEU A 13 -0.80 -6.15 -22.79
N ALA A 14 0.44 -5.99 -22.32
CA ALA A 14 0.70 -5.64 -20.94
C ALA A 14 -0.03 -4.32 -20.64
N GLN A 15 -1.08 -4.39 -19.83
CA GLN A 15 -1.81 -3.20 -19.42
C GLN A 15 -0.99 -2.52 -18.33
N THR A 16 -0.34 -1.41 -18.66
CA THR A 16 0.41 -0.64 -17.67
C THR A 16 -0.42 0.54 -17.16
N LYS A 17 -0.32 0.85 -15.86
CA LYS A 17 -0.96 2.04 -15.26
C LYS A 17 -0.05 2.63 -14.17
N ASN A 18 0.16 3.95 -14.17
CA ASN A 18 1.12 4.63 -13.28
C ASN A 18 2.53 3.99 -13.20
N GLY A 19 2.99 3.36 -14.30
CA GLY A 19 4.28 2.67 -14.35
C GLY A 19 4.31 1.28 -13.71
N PHE A 20 3.14 0.69 -13.41
CA PHE A 20 3.00 -0.69 -12.95
C PHE A 20 2.43 -1.58 -14.06
N ASP A 21 2.99 -2.79 -14.21
CA ASP A 21 2.43 -3.81 -15.10
C ASP A 21 1.28 -4.55 -14.38
N LEU A 22 0.12 -4.57 -15.01
CA LEU A 22 -1.09 -5.23 -14.50
C LEU A 22 -1.32 -6.60 -15.14
N SER A 23 -0.37 -7.10 -15.93
CA SER A 23 -0.44 -8.42 -16.55
C SER A 23 -0.61 -9.51 -15.49
N GLY A 24 -1.63 -10.36 -15.67
CA GLY A 24 -1.94 -11.45 -14.76
C GLY A 24 -2.34 -11.03 -13.34
N SER A 25 -2.87 -9.81 -13.15
CA SER A 25 -3.42 -9.33 -11.89
C SER A 25 -4.42 -10.30 -11.26
N LEU A 26 -4.45 -10.38 -9.93
CA LEU A 26 -5.44 -11.15 -9.16
C LEU A 26 -6.79 -10.43 -9.03
N ILE A 27 -6.84 -9.14 -9.36
CA ILE A 27 -8.06 -8.32 -9.42
C ILE A 27 -8.25 -7.81 -10.87
N PRO A 28 -9.48 -7.50 -11.31
CA PRO A 28 -9.74 -7.05 -12.69
C PRO A 28 -8.91 -5.80 -13.04
N PRO A 29 -7.98 -5.86 -14.03
CA PRO A 29 -7.10 -4.74 -14.37
C PRO A 29 -7.82 -3.46 -14.85
N ASP A 30 -9.01 -3.60 -15.40
CA ASP A 30 -9.92 -2.55 -15.83
C ASP A 30 -10.63 -1.85 -14.66
N GLU A 31 -10.75 -2.51 -13.50
CA GLU A 31 -11.24 -1.92 -12.25
C GLU A 31 -10.13 -1.25 -11.42
N ILE A 32 -8.86 -1.41 -11.82
CA ILE A 32 -7.75 -0.63 -11.24
C ILE A 32 -7.76 0.77 -11.86
N LEU A 33 -8.12 1.79 -11.08
CA LEU A 33 -8.27 3.16 -11.56
C LEU A 33 -7.12 4.05 -11.08
N ALA A 34 -6.84 5.13 -11.81
CA ALA A 34 -5.90 6.16 -11.34
C ALA A 34 -6.63 7.10 -10.36
N GLY A 35 -6.04 7.34 -9.19
CA GLY A 35 -6.57 8.26 -8.19
C GLY A 35 -6.32 9.74 -8.50
N GLY A 36 -5.55 10.05 -9.56
CA GLY A 36 -5.17 11.41 -9.95
C GLY A 36 -3.67 11.68 -9.78
N PRO A 37 -3.09 11.50 -8.57
CA PRO A 37 -1.65 11.59 -8.38
C PRO A 37 -0.90 10.53 -9.20
N PRO A 38 0.29 10.87 -9.75
CA PRO A 38 1.19 9.86 -10.29
C PRO A 38 1.73 8.97 -9.14
N ARG A 39 2.45 7.91 -9.51
CA ARG A 39 3.25 7.15 -8.54
C ARG A 39 4.15 8.09 -7.74
N ASP A 40 4.11 7.94 -6.41
CA ASP A 40 4.79 8.77 -5.42
C ASP A 40 4.48 10.29 -5.52
N GLY A 41 3.38 10.66 -6.20
CA GLY A 41 2.87 12.03 -6.23
C GLY A 41 2.36 12.50 -4.87
N ILE A 42 2.05 11.53 -3.99
CA ILE A 42 1.87 11.72 -2.55
C ILE A 42 3.08 11.07 -1.86
N PRO A 43 3.94 11.85 -1.17
CA PRO A 43 5.15 11.31 -0.59
C PRO A 43 4.86 10.57 0.72
N ALA A 44 5.18 9.29 0.76
CA ALA A 44 5.16 8.50 2.00
C ALA A 44 6.15 9.05 3.04
N ILE A 45 5.86 8.86 4.33
CA ILE A 45 6.81 9.17 5.41
C ILE A 45 7.70 7.95 5.64
N ASP A 46 9.01 8.10 5.40
CA ASP A 46 9.98 7.00 5.59
C ASP A 46 10.77 7.06 6.89
N ASN A 47 10.76 8.21 7.57
CA ASN A 47 11.45 8.43 8.83
C ASN A 47 10.53 9.26 9.75
N PRO A 48 9.48 8.64 10.31
CA PRO A 48 8.54 9.34 11.17
C PRO A 48 9.24 9.86 12.43
N LYS A 49 8.85 11.05 12.87
CA LYS A 49 9.30 11.66 14.11
C LYS A 49 8.17 11.65 15.12
N PHE A 50 8.48 11.23 16.33
CA PHE A 50 7.52 11.15 17.43
C PHE A 50 7.86 12.17 18.50
N VAL A 51 6.81 12.70 19.12
CA VAL A 51 6.87 13.54 20.30
C VAL A 51 6.13 12.83 21.43
N SER A 52 6.40 13.20 22.68
CA SER A 52 5.61 12.70 23.80
C SER A 52 4.17 13.22 23.74
N PRO A 53 3.21 12.57 24.43
CA PRO A 53 1.83 13.07 24.47
C PRO A 53 1.71 14.50 24.99
N SER A 54 2.57 14.91 25.93
CA SER A 54 2.59 16.29 26.47
C SER A 54 3.13 17.34 25.50
N GLU A 55 3.88 16.93 24.48
CA GLU A 55 4.47 17.80 23.46
C GLU A 55 3.63 17.84 22.17
N ALA A 56 2.58 17.04 22.07
CA ALA A 56 1.70 16.98 20.91
C ALA A 56 0.65 18.11 20.92
N ASP A 57 1.11 19.36 21.03
CA ASP A 57 0.28 20.58 21.08
C ASP A 57 -0.58 20.81 19.83
N PHE A 58 -0.21 20.17 18.72
CA PHE A 58 -0.95 20.19 17.47
C PHE A 58 -2.19 19.29 17.50
N LEU A 59 -2.41 18.42 18.50
CA LEU A 59 -3.58 17.54 18.61
C LEU A 59 -4.66 18.11 19.54
N GLN A 60 -5.92 17.93 19.15
CA GLN A 60 -7.09 18.17 19.99
C GLN A 60 -7.61 16.85 20.59
N PRO A 61 -8.33 16.87 21.73
CA PRO A 61 -8.86 15.66 22.37
C PRO A 61 -9.71 14.75 21.47
N GLU A 62 -10.44 15.34 20.52
CA GLU A 62 -11.30 14.65 19.56
C GLU A 62 -10.59 14.18 18.28
N ASP A 63 -9.31 14.53 18.10
CA ASP A 63 -8.56 14.10 16.93
C ASP A 63 -8.37 12.58 16.92
N ARG A 64 -8.69 11.98 15.78
CA ARG A 64 -8.52 10.54 15.59
C ARG A 64 -7.06 10.21 15.29
N VAL A 65 -6.61 9.10 15.85
CA VAL A 65 -5.30 8.51 15.60
C VAL A 65 -5.44 7.04 15.26
N LEU A 66 -4.50 6.50 14.48
CA LEU A 66 -4.25 5.06 14.44
C LEU A 66 -3.30 4.75 15.60
N GLY A 67 -3.72 3.91 16.54
CA GLY A 67 -2.86 3.45 17.63
C GLY A 67 -2.25 2.10 17.30
N ILE A 68 -0.96 1.93 17.52
CA ILE A 68 -0.28 0.63 17.43
C ILE A 68 0.48 0.41 18.74
N ASP A 69 0.16 -0.68 19.42
CA ASP A 69 0.92 -1.19 20.55
C ASP A 69 1.58 -2.49 20.14
N ARG A 70 2.92 -2.51 20.17
CA ARG A 70 3.71 -3.67 19.76
C ARG A 70 5.01 -3.73 20.54
N ASN A 71 5.33 -4.89 21.10
CA ASN A 71 6.56 -5.14 21.86
C ASN A 71 6.79 -4.13 23.01
N GLY A 72 5.71 -3.67 23.66
CA GLY A 72 5.79 -2.70 24.76
C GLY A 72 6.04 -1.26 24.31
N VAL A 73 6.05 -0.98 23.01
CA VAL A 73 6.12 0.36 22.44
C VAL A 73 4.76 0.70 21.86
N ALA A 74 4.14 1.75 22.38
CA ALA A 74 2.89 2.30 21.86
C ALA A 74 3.18 3.58 21.06
N LYS A 75 2.68 3.63 19.84
CA LYS A 75 2.77 4.80 18.94
C LYS A 75 1.38 5.18 18.44
N ALA A 76 1.15 6.48 18.29
CA ALA A 76 -0.06 7.04 17.70
C ALA A 76 0.28 7.77 16.41
N TYR A 77 -0.47 7.51 15.34
CA TYR A 77 -0.33 8.12 14.03
C TYR A 77 -1.58 8.96 13.75
N PRO A 78 -1.52 10.29 13.87
CA PRO A 78 -2.68 11.14 13.68
C PRO A 78 -3.28 11.00 12.28
N ILE A 79 -4.60 10.82 12.20
CA ILE A 79 -5.32 10.70 10.93
C ILE A 79 -5.06 11.92 10.05
N LYS A 80 -5.03 13.13 10.61
CA LYS A 80 -4.72 14.36 9.83
C LYS A 80 -3.33 14.40 9.19
N ILE A 81 -2.37 13.61 9.68
CA ILE A 81 -1.04 13.47 9.08
C ILE A 81 -1.08 12.34 8.05
N VAL A 82 -1.49 11.14 8.45
CA VAL A 82 -1.48 9.97 7.55
C VAL A 82 -2.50 10.12 6.41
N ASN A 83 -3.55 10.93 6.55
CA ASN A 83 -4.47 11.25 5.46
C ASN A 83 -3.82 12.04 4.33
N TRP A 84 -2.76 12.82 4.61
CA TRP A 84 -2.01 13.53 3.58
C TRP A 84 -0.93 12.65 2.95
N HIS A 85 -0.33 11.75 3.74
CA HIS A 85 0.82 10.95 3.31
C HIS A 85 0.47 9.53 2.84
N GLU A 86 -0.72 9.04 3.19
CA GLU A 86 -1.31 7.71 2.95
C GLU A 86 -0.53 6.50 3.48
N ILE A 87 0.79 6.61 3.61
CA ILE A 87 1.72 5.55 3.98
C ILE A 87 2.81 6.14 4.90
N ILE A 88 3.08 5.44 5.99
CA ILE A 88 4.19 5.67 6.91
C ILE A 88 4.96 4.35 7.04
N ASN A 89 6.23 4.35 6.64
CA ASN A 89 7.16 3.27 6.92
C ASN A 89 7.83 3.56 8.27
N ASP A 90 7.56 2.73 9.26
CA ASP A 90 8.09 2.87 10.62
C ASP A 90 8.75 1.57 11.09
N ARG A 91 9.35 1.60 12.28
CA ARG A 91 9.96 0.46 12.94
C ARG A 91 9.59 0.37 14.42
N PHE A 92 9.42 -0.86 14.90
CA PHE A 92 9.31 -1.17 16.32
C PHE A 92 10.53 -2.01 16.71
N GLY A 93 11.63 -1.32 17.06
CA GLY A 93 12.95 -1.95 17.14
C GLY A 93 13.44 -2.35 15.75
N ASP A 94 13.76 -3.63 15.55
CA ASP A 94 14.22 -4.17 14.26
C ASP A 94 13.07 -4.55 13.32
N GLU A 95 11.83 -4.56 13.82
CA GLU A 95 10.65 -4.95 13.06
C GLU A 95 10.17 -3.80 12.16
N ALA A 96 10.16 -4.03 10.85
CA ALA A 96 9.61 -3.08 9.89
C ALA A 96 8.08 -3.13 9.89
N VAL A 97 7.43 -1.98 9.94
CA VAL A 97 5.98 -1.85 9.92
C VAL A 97 5.58 -0.81 8.89
N VAL A 98 4.55 -1.10 8.11
CA VAL A 98 3.89 -0.12 7.26
C VAL A 98 2.54 0.23 7.87
N VAL A 99 2.31 1.52 8.11
CA VAL A 99 1.01 2.07 8.50
C VAL A 99 0.43 2.77 7.28
N THR A 100 -0.80 2.43 6.92
CA THR A 100 -1.46 3.00 5.75
C THR A 100 -2.88 3.45 6.07
N TYR A 101 -3.30 4.51 5.40
CA TYR A 101 -4.65 5.05 5.50
C TYR A 101 -5.16 5.40 4.10
N CYS A 102 -6.39 4.96 3.80
CA CYS A 102 -7.10 5.34 2.58
C CYS A 102 -8.03 6.54 2.89
N PRO A 103 -7.75 7.74 2.37
CA PRO A 103 -8.62 8.91 2.57
C PRO A 103 -10.04 8.73 2.02
N LEU A 104 -10.21 7.93 0.97
CA LEU A 104 -11.49 7.72 0.29
C LEU A 104 -12.39 6.75 1.03
N CYS A 105 -11.81 5.75 1.70
CA CYS A 105 -12.54 4.71 2.42
C CYS A 105 -12.62 4.97 3.93
N GLY A 106 -11.75 5.84 4.45
CA GLY A 106 -11.62 6.06 5.90
C GLY A 106 -11.02 4.86 6.65
N SER A 107 -10.38 3.94 5.94
CA SER A 107 -9.73 2.75 6.48
C SER A 107 -8.28 3.02 6.83
N GLY A 108 -7.82 2.50 7.97
CA GLY A 108 -6.42 2.50 8.36
C GLY A 108 -5.99 1.09 8.75
N VAL A 109 -4.86 0.63 8.22
CA VAL A 109 -4.32 -0.71 8.45
C VAL A 109 -2.83 -0.61 8.71
N ALA A 110 -2.31 -1.48 9.57
CA ALA A 110 -0.89 -1.63 9.78
C ALA A 110 -0.48 -3.09 9.54
N PHE A 111 0.63 -3.28 8.83
CA PHE A 111 1.17 -4.59 8.52
C PHE A 111 2.63 -4.71 8.95
N SER A 112 3.06 -5.94 9.21
CA SER A 112 4.49 -6.23 9.15
C SER A 112 4.98 -5.96 7.73
N ALA A 113 6.04 -5.16 7.59
CA ALA A 113 6.64 -4.85 6.30
C ALA A 113 7.82 -5.79 6.00
N GLU A 114 7.70 -7.06 6.39
CA GLU A 114 8.69 -8.11 6.16
C GLU A 114 8.11 -9.21 5.28
N ILE A 115 8.72 -9.42 4.11
CA ILE A 115 8.25 -10.42 3.14
C ILE A 115 9.43 -11.33 2.80
N ASN A 116 9.27 -12.63 3.05
CA ASN A 116 10.31 -13.64 2.90
C ASN A 116 11.58 -13.29 3.72
N ALA A 117 11.39 -13.03 5.02
CA ALA A 117 12.45 -12.70 5.99
C ALA A 117 13.30 -11.47 5.63
N LYS A 118 12.71 -10.54 4.87
CA LYS A 118 13.41 -9.35 4.38
C LYS A 118 12.46 -8.16 4.44
N ALA A 119 12.86 -7.16 5.22
CA ALA A 119 12.16 -5.90 5.30
C ALA A 119 12.03 -5.21 3.93
N THR A 120 10.91 -4.53 3.72
CA THR A 120 10.66 -3.64 2.59
C THR A 120 10.06 -2.34 3.11
N THR A 121 9.94 -1.37 2.21
CA THR A 121 9.17 -0.14 2.43
C THR A 121 8.15 0.00 1.32
N PHE A 122 7.07 0.70 1.60
CA PHE A 122 6.00 0.94 0.66
C PHE A 122 5.97 2.39 0.19
N GLY A 123 5.50 2.59 -1.03
CA GLY A 123 5.18 3.90 -1.58
C GLY A 123 3.76 3.96 -2.12
N VAL A 124 3.31 5.17 -2.44
CA VAL A 124 1.97 5.42 -2.96
C VAL A 124 1.96 5.16 -4.46
N SER A 125 1.14 4.22 -4.93
CA SER A 125 1.09 3.89 -6.37
C SER A 125 0.31 4.93 -7.19
N GLY A 126 -0.58 5.69 -6.53
CA GLY A 126 -1.60 6.52 -7.18
C GLY A 126 -2.72 5.71 -7.86
N LEU A 127 -2.80 4.41 -7.58
CA LEU A 127 -3.82 3.51 -8.11
C LEU A 127 -4.80 3.09 -7.01
N LEU A 128 -6.04 2.85 -7.43
CA LEU A 128 -7.15 2.47 -6.58
C LEU A 128 -7.80 1.17 -7.10
N TYR A 129 -8.34 0.38 -6.19
CA TYR A 129 -9.26 -0.73 -6.49
C TYR A 129 -10.45 -0.65 -5.54
N ASN A 130 -11.68 -0.62 -6.06
CA ASN A 130 -12.89 -0.38 -5.25
C ASN A 130 -12.79 0.86 -4.34
N ASN A 131 -12.17 1.93 -4.86
CA ASN A 131 -11.81 3.18 -4.16
C ASN A 131 -10.78 3.03 -3.03
N ASP A 132 -10.31 1.83 -2.73
CA ASP A 132 -9.25 1.58 -1.78
C ASP A 132 -7.86 1.74 -2.42
N VAL A 133 -6.89 2.22 -1.65
CA VAL A 133 -5.54 2.47 -2.15
C VAL A 133 -4.80 1.15 -2.46
N LEU A 134 -4.10 1.12 -3.59
CA LEU A 134 -3.09 0.12 -3.84
C LEU A 134 -1.73 0.69 -3.42
N LEU A 135 -1.06 0.05 -2.46
CA LEU A 135 0.32 0.36 -2.14
C LEU A 135 1.24 -0.30 -3.19
N TYR A 136 2.51 0.08 -3.20
CA TYR A 136 3.52 -0.74 -3.87
C TYR A 136 4.75 -0.94 -2.98
N ASP A 137 5.35 -2.13 -3.00
CA ASP A 137 6.61 -2.35 -2.30
C ASP A 137 7.79 -1.85 -3.15
N ARG A 138 8.70 -1.09 -2.57
CA ARG A 138 9.81 -0.47 -3.34
C ARG A 138 10.83 -1.47 -3.87
N ARG A 139 10.92 -2.65 -3.26
CA ARG A 139 11.89 -3.69 -3.62
C ARG A 139 11.53 -4.38 -4.93
N THR A 140 10.27 -4.77 -5.10
CA THR A 140 9.82 -5.57 -6.26
C THR A 140 8.83 -4.84 -7.15
N LYS A 141 8.29 -3.71 -6.68
CA LYS A 141 7.26 -2.91 -7.37
C LYS A 141 5.95 -3.69 -7.58
N SER A 142 5.67 -4.68 -6.72
CA SER A 142 4.38 -5.36 -6.70
C SER A 142 3.33 -4.42 -6.15
N LEU A 143 2.11 -4.45 -6.69
CA LEU A 143 0.97 -3.71 -6.12
C LEU A 143 0.32 -4.54 -5.02
N TRP A 144 -0.03 -3.90 -3.92
CA TRP A 144 -0.64 -4.51 -2.74
C TRP A 144 -1.98 -3.86 -2.45
N SER A 145 -3.05 -4.66 -2.32
CA SER A 145 -4.33 -4.14 -1.81
C SER A 145 -4.23 -3.88 -0.31
N GLN A 146 -4.55 -2.66 0.12
CA GLN A 146 -4.51 -2.28 1.53
C GLN A 146 -5.44 -3.19 2.35
N LEU A 147 -6.70 -3.34 1.93
CA LEU A 147 -7.68 -4.11 2.71
C LEU A 147 -7.46 -5.62 2.66
N MET A 148 -6.92 -6.16 1.55
CA MET A 148 -6.65 -7.60 1.45
C MET A 148 -5.33 -8.00 2.10
N GLY A 149 -4.42 -7.06 2.36
CA GLY A 149 -3.05 -7.36 2.81
C GLY A 149 -2.29 -8.24 1.81
N LYS A 150 -2.60 -8.17 0.51
CA LYS A 150 -2.15 -9.12 -0.51
C LYS A 150 -1.60 -8.42 -1.74
N ALA A 151 -0.50 -8.95 -2.26
CA ALA A 151 0.04 -8.52 -3.55
C ALA A 151 -0.85 -9.03 -4.70
N VAL A 152 -1.39 -8.09 -5.46
CA VAL A 152 -2.30 -8.36 -6.58
C VAL A 152 -1.60 -8.42 -7.93
N THR A 153 -0.42 -7.80 -8.06
CA THR A 153 0.42 -7.85 -9.28
C THR A 153 1.90 -7.98 -8.94
N GLY A 154 2.75 -8.14 -9.96
CA GLY A 154 4.20 -8.08 -9.82
C GLY A 154 4.85 -9.35 -9.24
N PRO A 155 6.16 -9.29 -8.92
CA PRO A 155 6.94 -10.47 -8.50
C PRO A 155 6.47 -11.15 -7.21
N LEU A 156 5.75 -10.43 -6.34
CA LEU A 156 5.23 -10.95 -5.07
C LEU A 156 3.74 -11.30 -5.15
N LYS A 157 3.14 -11.36 -6.35
CA LYS A 157 1.72 -11.68 -6.53
C LYS A 157 1.32 -12.92 -5.73
N ALA A 158 0.18 -12.82 -5.04
CA ALA A 158 -0.40 -13.80 -4.12
C ALA A 158 0.25 -13.92 -2.72
N GLU A 159 1.37 -13.24 -2.47
CA GLU A 159 1.93 -13.12 -1.12
C GLU A 159 1.05 -12.22 -0.23
N GLU A 160 1.11 -12.46 1.08
CA GLU A 160 0.34 -11.75 2.12
C GLU A 160 1.28 -11.02 3.10
N LEU A 161 0.76 -9.98 3.77
CA LEU A 161 1.44 -9.19 4.82
C LEU A 161 0.92 -9.49 6.23
#